data_AF-A0A961P563-F1
#
_entry.id   AF-A0A961P563-F1
#
_cell.length_a   1.000
_cell.length_b   1.000
_cell.length_c   1.000
_cell.angle_alpha   90.00
_cell.angle_beta   90.00
_cell.angle_gamma   90.00
#
_symmetry.space_group_name_H-M   'P 1'
#
loop_
_entity.id
_entity.type
_entity.pdbx_description
1 polymer ?
#
loop_
_entity_poly.entity_id
_entity_poly.type
_entity_poly.pdbx_seq_one_letter_code
_entity_poly.pdbx_strand_id
1 'polypeptide(L)' 'MQCDWILDVLADLKSFAKANGLVALAEQLDDTTLVAAAEIASRAGMARQANGELGQSGPDPRAVGAGHRA' A
#
# COMPACT_ATOMS: atom_id res chain seq x y z
N MET A 1 -5.29 6.31 -3.47
CA MET A 1 -5.91 7.28 -4.40
C MET A 1 -5.87 6.81 -5.86
N GLN A 2 -4.73 6.53 -6.49
CA GLN A 2 -4.73 6.27 -7.94
C GLN A 2 -5.32 4.91 -8.37
N CYS A 3 -5.43 3.95 -7.45
CA CYS A 3 -5.89 2.59 -7.77
C CYS A 3 -7.19 2.19 -7.09
N ASP A 4 -7.80 3.04 -6.24
CA ASP A 4 -8.93 2.60 -5.41
C ASP A 4 -10.22 2.48 -6.23
N TRP A 5 -10.33 3.25 -7.32
CA TRP A 5 -11.47 3.24 -8.24
C TRP A 5 -11.72 1.87 -8.90
N ILE A 6 -10.70 1.02 -9.01
CA ILE A 6 -10.87 -0.31 -9.61
C ILE A 6 -11.75 -1.21 -8.73
N LEU A 7 -11.74 -1.02 -7.41
CA LEU A 7 -12.56 -1.82 -6.49
C LEU A 7 -14.04 -1.53 -6.68
N ASP A 8 -14.39 -0.27 -6.96
CA ASP A 8 -15.76 0.13 -7.28
C ASP A 8 -16.20 -0.50 -8.62
N VAL A 9 -15.34 -0.48 -9.64
CA VAL A 9 -15.64 -1.12 -10.93
C VAL A 9 -15.79 -2.64 -10.80
N LEU A 10 -14.96 -3.30 -10.01
CA LEU A 10 -15.09 -4.74 -9.75
C LEU A 10 -16.39 -5.07 -9.00
N ALA A 11 -16.82 -4.22 -8.07
CA ALA A 11 -18.10 -4.35 -7.38
C ALA A 11 -19.30 -4.20 -8.35
N ASP A 12 -19.23 -3.24 -9.28
CA ASP A 12 -20.27 -3.04 -10.30
C ASP A 12 -20.35 -4.24 -11.25
N LEU A 13 -19.20 -4.73 -11.73
CA LEU A 13 -19.14 -5.90 -12.61
C LEU A 13 -19.66 -7.16 -11.91
N LYS A 14 -19.35 -7.35 -10.63
CA LYS A 14 -19.86 -8.47 -9.85
C LYS A 14 -21.37 -8.38 -9.68
N SER A 15 -21.90 -7.18 -9.44
CA SER A 15 -23.34 -6.94 -9.33
C SER A 15 -24.05 -7.25 -10.65
N PHE A 16 -23.48 -6.81 -11.78
CA PHE A 16 -23.95 -7.17 -13.11
C PHE A 16 -23.92 -8.69 -13.35
N ALA A 17 -22.80 -9.36 -13.03
CA ALA A 17 -22.68 -10.81 -13.21
C ALA A 17 -23.75 -11.58 -12.40
N LYS A 18 -23.98 -11.20 -11.14
CA LYS A 18 -25.03 -11.77 -10.29
C LYS A 18 -26.43 -11.53 -10.87
N ALA A 19 -26.73 -10.31 -11.29
CA ALA A 19 -28.03 -9.96 -11.86
C ALA A 19 -28.35 -10.75 -13.14
N ASN A 20 -27.32 -11.20 -13.87
CA ASN A 20 -27.45 -11.93 -15.13
C ASN A 20 -27.20 -13.44 -14.99
N GLY A 21 -27.10 -13.98 -13.77
CA GLY A 21 -26.88 -15.41 -13.55
C GLY A 21 -25.51 -15.93 -14.00
N LEU A 22 -24.53 -15.04 -14.19
CA LEU A 22 -23.17 -15.37 -14.58
C LEU A 22 -22.35 -15.78 -13.34
N VAL A 23 -22.71 -16.90 -12.71
CA VAL A 23 -22.19 -17.32 -11.40
C VAL A 23 -20.67 -17.45 -11.40
N ALA A 24 -20.09 -18.17 -12.37
CA ALA A 24 -18.64 -18.36 -12.46
C ALA A 24 -17.89 -17.03 -12.65
N LEU A 25 -18.48 -16.07 -13.36
CA LEU A 25 -17.89 -14.74 -13.50
C LEU A 25 -17.93 -13.97 -12.19
N ALA A 26 -19.05 -14.03 -11.45
CA ALA A 26 -19.16 -13.39 -10.15
C ALA A 26 -18.15 -13.95 -9.12
N GLU A 27 -17.92 -15.28 -9.15
CA GLU A 27 -16.89 -15.95 -8.33
C GLU A 27 -15.48 -15.50 -8.71
N GLN A 28 -15.15 -15.47 -10.01
CA GLN A 28 -13.84 -14.98 -10.45
C GLN A 28 -13.61 -13.50 -10.08
N LEU A 29 -14.66 -12.68 -10.11
CA LEU A 29 -14.59 -11.27 -9.70
C LEU A 29 -14.35 -11.11 -8.18
N ASP A 30 -14.79 -12.08 -7.37
CA ASP A 30 -14.43 -12.11 -5.94
C ASP A 30 -12.93 -12.34 -5.74
N ASP A 31 -12.35 -13.33 -6.40
CA ASP A 31 -10.90 -13.59 -6.34
C ASP A 31 -10.08 -12.42 -6.89
N THR A 32 -10.55 -11.83 -7.99
CA THR A 32 -9.90 -10.66 -8.61
C THR A 32 -9.89 -9.46 -7.65
N THR A 33 -10.99 -9.24 -6.92
CA THR A 33 -11.10 -8.16 -5.92
C THR A 33 -10.09 -8.36 -4.79
N LEU A 34 -9.89 -9.60 -4.34
CA LEU A 34 -8.92 -9.93 -3.29
C LEU A 34 -7.47 -9.65 -3.75
N VAL A 35 -7.12 -10.05 -4.97
CA VAL A 35 -5.79 -9.78 -5.54
C VAL A 35 -5.57 -8.27 -5.70
N ALA A 36 -6.53 -7.55 -6.27
CA ALA A 36 -6.44 -6.10 -6.45
C ALA A 36 -6.26 -5.36 -5.11
N ALA A 37 -7.04 -5.73 -4.08
CA ALA A 37 -6.91 -5.14 -2.76
C ALA A 37 -5.52 -5.39 -2.14
N ALA A 38 -4.98 -6.59 -2.29
CA ALA A 38 -3.64 -6.93 -1.79
C ALA A 38 -2.54 -6.11 -2.49
N GLU A 39 -2.61 -5.95 -3.82
CA GLU A 39 -1.65 -5.16 -4.58
C GLU A 39 -1.70 -3.66 -4.24
N ILE A 40 -2.91 -3.11 -4.09
CA ILE A 40 -3.12 -1.71 -3.68
C ILE A 40 -2.54 -1.47 -2.28
N ALA A 41 -2.84 -2.36 -1.34
CA ALA A 41 -2.32 -2.29 0.02
C ALA A 41 -0.79 -2.38 0.07
N SER A 42 -0.20 -3.27 -0.73
CA SER A 42 1.26 -3.42 -0.84
C SER A 42 1.92 -2.13 -1.35
N ARG A 43 1.37 -1.52 -2.41
CA ARG A 43 1.86 -0.23 -2.93
C ARG A 43 1.73 0.92 -1.92
N ALA A 44 0.63 0.96 -1.17
CA ALA A 44 0.45 1.94 -0.10
C ALA A 44 1.46 1.75 1.05
N GLY A 45 1.81 0.50 1.37
CA GLY A 45 2.84 0.15 2.34
C GLY A 45 4.23 0.63 1.91
N MET A 46 4.62 0.41 0.65
CA MET A 46 5.90 0.87 0.10
C MET A 46 6.04 2.40 0.12
N ALA A 47 4.97 3.13 -0.23
CA ALA A 47 4.98 4.60 -0.17
C ALA A 47 5.20 5.14 1.25
N ARG A 48 4.70 4.44 2.27
CA ARG A 48 4.90 4.79 3.70
C ARG A 48 6.31 4.45 4.20
N GLN A 49 6.93 3.38 3.70
CA GLN A 49 8.30 3.00 4.08
C GLN A 49 9.35 3.93 3.45
N ALA A 50 9.21 4.27 2.18
CA ALA A 50 10.12 5.20 1.50
C ALA A 50 10.14 6.60 2.15
N ASN A 51 9.02 7.03 2.75
CA ASN A 51 8.93 8.33 3.43
C ASN A 51 9.43 8.29 4.90
N GLY A 52 9.65 7.10 5.46
CA GLY A 52 10.16 6.91 6.83
C GLY A 52 11.69 6.85 6.93
N GLU A 53 12.39 6.62 5.82
CA GLU A 53 13.85 6.44 5.79
C GLU A 53 14.64 7.76 5.75
N LEU A 54 14.00 8.90 5.53
CA LEU A 54 14.64 10.22 5.56
C LEU A 54 14.77 10.84 6.97
N GLY A 55 14.31 10.16 8.03
CA GLY A 55 14.22 10.72 9.38
C GLY A 55 15.15 10.14 10.44
N GLN A 56 15.88 9.06 10.17
CA GLN A 56 16.61 8.36 11.24
C GLN A 56 17.95 7.82 10.74
N SER A 57 18.98 8.68 10.73
CA SER A 57 20.38 8.26 10.94
C SER A 57 21.27 9.49 11.12
N GLY A 58 21.19 10.11 12.29
CA GLY A 58 22.31 10.86 12.82
C GLY A 58 22.87 10.10 14.02
N PRO A 59 23.91 9.25 13.88
CA PRO A 59 24.76 8.98 15.02
C PRO A 59 25.66 10.20 15.17
N ASP A 60 25.26 11.11 16.05
CA ASP A 60 26.07 12.23 16.50
C ASP A 60 27.35 11.65 17.12
N PRO A 61 28.52 11.72 16.46
CA PRO A 61 29.73 11.18 17.04
C PRO A 61 30.21 12.23 18.02
N ARG A 62 29.90 11.99 19.30
CA ARG A 62 30.66 12.44 20.47
C ARG A 62 31.28 13.83 20.32
N ALA A 63 30.66 14.81 20.96
CA ALA A 63 31.36 15.95 21.52
C ALA A 63 32.63 15.48 22.28
N VAL A 64 33.79 15.55 21.62
CA VAL A 64 35.11 15.55 22.27
C VAL A 64 35.44 17.02 22.52
N GLY A 65 35.00 17.49 23.67
CA GLY A 65 35.41 18.74 24.28
C GLY A 65 36.23 18.44 25.53
N ALA A 66 37.55 18.55 25.42
CA ALA A 66 38.49 18.92 26.48
C ALA A 66 39.83 19.13 25.76
N GLY A 67 40.42 20.32 25.67
CA GLY A 67 40.53 21.33 26.71
C GLY A 67 42.01 21.54 26.94
N HIS A 68 42.56 22.51 26.20
CA HIS A 68 43.90 23.08 26.35
C HIS A 68 44.12 23.58 27.79
N ARG A 69 45.24 23.22 28.44
CA ARG A 69 45.87 24.09 29.45
C ARG A 69 47.33 23.72 29.75
N ALA A 70 48.16 24.76 29.55
CA ALA A 70 49.46 25.09 30.18
C ALA A 70 50.63 24.10 30.00
#